data_AF-A0A5C8U332-F1
#
_entry.id   AF-A0A5C8U332-F1
#
_cell.length_a   1.000
_cell.length_b   1.000
_cell.length_c   1.000
_cell.angle_alpha   90.00
_cell.angle_beta   90.00
_cell.angle_gamma   90.00
#
_symmetry.space_group_name_H-M   'P 1'
#
loop_
_entity.id
_entity.type
_entity.pdbx_description
1 polymer ?
#
loop_
_entity_poly.entity_id
_entity_poly.type
_entity_poly.pdbx_seq_one_letter_code
_entity_poly.pdbx_strand_id
1 'polypeptide(L)'
;MSGTQAPSDRMAEVERLTAALTDQILDAQIMNRPISEDQAHALAKGARLLHDNGMPWPPVLAQVLQTLMDGRSEAEPEPEISTEATNASAPKGLSRFLGAFRREKGPLDQPTSESDGGAQG
;
A
#
# COMPACT_ATOMS: atom_id res chain seq x y z
N MET A 1 -9.04 -4.43 34.73
CA MET A 1 -8.88 -5.63 33.88
C MET A 1 -8.02 -5.21 32.70
N SER A 2 -6.70 -5.35 32.80
CA SER A 2 -5.79 -5.01 31.71
C SER A 2 -4.92 -6.22 31.46
N GLY A 3 -5.38 -7.08 30.55
CA GLY A 3 -4.53 -8.11 30.00
C GLY A 3 -3.44 -7.43 29.20
N THR A 4 -2.18 -7.63 29.59
CA THR A 4 -1.04 -7.30 28.75
C THR A 4 -1.16 -8.13 27.49
N GLN A 5 -1.73 -7.56 26.42
CA GLN A 5 -1.80 -8.21 25.12
C GLN A 5 -0.37 -8.53 24.68
N ALA A 6 -0.17 -9.74 24.15
CA ALA A 6 1.12 -10.12 23.60
C ALA A 6 1.54 -9.10 22.53
N PRO A 7 2.85 -8.85 22.33
CA PRO A 7 3.34 -7.90 21.32
C PRO A 7 2.75 -8.18 19.92
N SER A 8 2.54 -9.45 19.57
CA SER A 8 1.89 -9.90 18.33
C SER A 8 0.43 -9.48 18.25
N ASP A 9 -0.34 -9.63 19.33
CA ASP A 9 -1.76 -9.25 19.36
C ASP A 9 -1.93 -7.74 19.26
N ARG A 10 -0.99 -6.97 19.81
CA ARG A 10 -0.99 -5.51 19.68
C ARG A 10 -0.75 -5.09 18.22
N MET A 11 0.14 -5.76 17.50
CA MET A 11 0.40 -5.47 16.09
C MET A 11 -0.77 -5.89 15.20
N ALA A 12 -1.40 -7.02 15.49
CA ALA A 12 -2.63 -7.43 14.81
C ALA A 12 -3.75 -6.39 14.99
N GLU A 13 -3.85 -5.78 16.18
CA GLU A 13 -4.80 -4.70 16.43
C GLU A 13 -4.45 -3.42 15.67
N VAL A 14 -3.18 -3.03 15.63
CA VAL A 14 -2.71 -1.89 14.81
C VAL A 14 -3.02 -2.10 13.34
N GLU A 15 -2.82 -3.31 12.83
CA GLU A 15 -3.17 -3.68 11.45
C GLU A 15 -4.67 -3.51 11.21
N ARG A 16 -5.51 -4.07 12.08
CA ARG A 16 -6.98 -3.94 11.99
C ARG A 16 -7.44 -2.47 12.03
N LEU A 17 -6.89 -1.68 12.95
CA LEU A 17 -7.22 -0.26 13.07
C LEU A 17 -6.78 0.54 11.84
N THR A 18 -5.60 0.23 11.31
CA THR A 18 -5.08 0.88 10.09
C THR A 18 -5.92 0.51 8.88
N ALA A 19 -6.35 -0.75 8.76
CA ALA A 19 -7.26 -1.20 7.71
C ALA A 19 -8.63 -0.49 7.80
N ALA A 20 -9.25 -0.47 8.99
CA ALA A 20 -10.52 0.21 9.20
C ALA A 20 -10.46 1.72 8.91
N LEU A 21 -9.33 2.37 9.21
CA LEU A 21 -9.12 3.78 8.87
C LEU A 21 -8.92 3.98 7.37
N THR A 22 -8.25 3.04 6.69
CA THR A 22 -8.11 3.04 5.23
C THR A 22 -9.48 2.98 4.56
N ASP A 23 -10.35 2.07 5.02
CA ASP A 23 -11.71 1.92 4.49
C ASP A 23 -12.55 3.19 4.70
N GLN A 24 -12.45 3.84 5.86
CA GLN A 24 -13.13 5.11 6.13
C GLN A 24 -12.67 6.23 5.18
N ILE A 25 -11.37 6.30 4.90
CA ILE A 25 -10.81 7.30 3.99
C ILE A 25 -11.22 7.02 2.55
N LEU A 26 -11.30 5.76 2.14
CA LEU A 26 -11.81 5.38 0.82
C LEU A 26 -13.29 5.71 0.68
N ASP A 27 -14.11 5.40 1.69
CA ASP A 27 -15.53 5.75 1.69
C ASP A 27 -15.73 7.27 1.62
N ALA A 28 -14.93 8.04 2.36
CA ALA A 28 -14.95 9.50 2.25
C ALA A 28 -14.63 9.99 0.83
N GLN A 29 -13.62 9.43 0.16
CA GLN A 29 -13.29 9.77 -1.23
C GLN A 29 -14.42 9.39 -2.21
N ILE A 30 -15.01 8.21 -2.06
CA ILE A 30 -16.14 7.75 -2.89
C ILE A 30 -17.33 8.69 -2.74
N MET A 31 -17.60 9.15 -1.51
CA MET A 31 -18.66 10.11 -1.22
C MET A 31 -18.26 11.58 -1.45
N ASN A 32 -17.08 11.83 -2.04
CA ASN A 32 -16.50 13.15 -2.29
C ASN A 32 -16.49 14.05 -1.04
N ARG A 33 -16.29 13.46 0.13
CA ARG A 33 -16.18 14.15 1.41
C ARG A 33 -14.73 14.56 1.66
N PRO A 34 -14.50 15.71 2.33
CA PRO A 34 -13.18 16.10 2.75
C PRO A 34 -12.61 15.08 3.74
N ILE A 35 -11.33 14.73 3.56
CA ILE A 35 -10.58 13.89 4.49
C ILE A 35 -9.96 14.81 5.53
N SER A 36 -10.24 14.56 6.82
CA SER A 36 -9.66 15.37 7.89
C SER A 36 -8.15 15.13 8.01
N GLU A 37 -7.38 16.18 8.30
CA GLU A 37 -5.94 16.08 8.50
C GLU A 37 -5.56 15.08 9.62
N ASP A 38 -6.38 15.02 10.67
CA ASP A 38 -6.23 14.02 11.75
C ASP A 38 -6.34 12.58 11.25
N GLN A 39 -7.23 12.30 10.29
CA GLN A 39 -7.38 10.97 9.69
C GLN A 39 -6.15 10.63 8.85
N ALA A 40 -5.66 11.58 8.05
CA ALA A 40 -4.45 11.39 7.26
C ALA A 40 -3.21 11.18 8.15
N HIS A 41 -3.08 11.92 9.25
CA HIS A 41 -2.01 11.75 10.23
C HIS A 41 -2.12 10.45 11.01
N ALA A 42 -3.31 10.03 11.40
CA ALA A 42 -3.53 8.75 12.06
C ALA A 42 -3.15 7.58 11.14
N LEU A 43 -3.51 7.66 9.85
CA LEU A 43 -3.14 6.65 8.85
C LEU A 43 -1.63 6.58 8.66
N ALA A 44 -0.95 7.72 8.53
CA ALA A 44 0.50 7.78 8.40
C ALA A 44 1.22 7.20 9.64
N LYS A 45 0.71 7.48 10.84
CA LYS A 45 1.25 6.91 12.10
C LYS A 45 1.04 5.40 12.17
N GLY A 46 -0.15 4.90 11.81
CA GLY A 46 -0.43 3.46 11.78
C GLY A 46 0.46 2.71 10.78
N ALA A 47 0.59 3.25 9.56
CA ALA A 47 1.46 2.71 8.53
C ALA A 47 2.94 2.68 8.96
N ARG A 48 3.44 3.77 9.57
CA ARG A 48 4.79 3.80 10.14
C ARG A 48 4.98 2.76 11.22
N LEU A 49 4.02 2.60 12.13
CA LEU A 49 4.10 1.60 13.20
C LEU A 49 4.16 0.17 12.65
N LEU A 50 3.39 -0.14 11.58
CA LEU A 50 3.47 -1.42 10.90
C LEU A 50 4.84 -1.64 10.25
N HIS A 51 5.35 -0.63 9.55
CA HIS A 51 6.66 -0.69 8.90
C HIS A 51 7.81 -0.90 9.91
N ASP A 52 7.81 -0.14 10.99
CA ASP A 52 8.86 -0.19 12.02
C ASP A 52 8.89 -1.55 12.74
N ASN A 53 7.81 -2.34 12.68
CA ASN A 53 7.72 -3.70 13.20
C ASN A 53 7.86 -4.79 12.12
N GLY A 54 8.24 -4.43 10.89
CA GLY A 54 8.46 -5.38 9.80
C GLY A 54 7.18 -5.99 9.22
N MET A 55 6.02 -5.42 9.51
CA MET A 55 4.74 -5.90 8.99
C MET A 55 4.52 -5.42 7.56
N PRO A 56 4.07 -6.30 6.65
CA PRO A 56 3.85 -5.89 5.28
C PRO A 56 2.63 -5.00 5.15
N TRP A 57 2.70 -4.00 4.27
CA TRP A 57 1.58 -3.11 4.02
C TRP A 57 0.60 -3.74 3.03
N PRO A 58 -0.72 -3.69 3.33
CA PRO A 58 -1.73 -3.98 2.33
C PRO A 58 -1.57 -3.04 1.12
N PRO A 59 -1.73 -3.53 -0.13
CA PRO A 59 -1.62 -2.69 -1.32
C PRO A 59 -2.54 -1.48 -1.30
N VAL A 60 -3.71 -1.61 -0.68
CA VAL A 60 -4.72 -0.56 -0.55
C VAL A 60 -4.24 0.57 0.36
N LEU A 61 -3.60 0.24 1.50
CA LEU A 61 -3.01 1.23 2.41
C LEU A 61 -1.95 2.07 1.69
N ALA A 62 -1.08 1.43 0.91
CA ALA A 62 -0.04 2.12 0.15
C ALA A 62 -0.63 3.08 -0.90
N GLN A 63 -1.71 2.68 -1.59
CA GLN A 63 -2.41 3.51 -2.56
C GLN A 63 -3.05 4.73 -1.90
N VAL A 64 -3.78 4.55 -0.80
CA VAL A 64 -4.41 5.67 -0.08
C VAL A 64 -3.36 6.67 0.41
N LEU A 65 -2.21 6.19 0.91
CA LEU A 65 -1.12 7.08 1.29
C LEU A 65 -0.53 7.85 0.11
N GLN A 66 -0.46 7.28 -1.10
CA GLN A 66 -0.08 8.05 -2.30
C GLN A 66 -1.08 9.16 -2.59
N THR A 67 -2.38 8.83 -2.66
CA THR A 67 -3.43 9.80 -2.97
C THR A 67 -3.44 10.96 -1.97
N LEU A 68 -3.19 10.68 -0.69
CA LEU A 68 -3.08 11.70 0.36
C LEU A 68 -1.82 12.57 0.28
N MET A 69 -0.76 12.11 -0.37
CA MET A 69 0.43 12.92 -0.64
C MET A 69 0.23 13.77 -1.89
N ASP A 70 -0.37 13.20 -2.93
CA ASP A 70 -0.66 13.89 -4.19
C ASP A 70 -1.68 15.02 -3.96
N GLY A 71 -2.76 14.75 -3.23
CA GLY A 71 -3.78 15.75 -2.87
C GLY A 71 -3.31 16.82 -1.88
N ARG A 72 -2.17 16.63 -1.20
CA ARG A 72 -1.55 17.67 -0.37
C ARG A 72 -0.66 18.63 -1.16
N SER A 73 -0.21 18.23 -2.34
CA SER A 73 0.47 19.12 -3.29
C SER A 73 -0.50 20.05 -3.99
N GLU A 74 -1.80 19.73 -4.00
CA GLU A 74 -2.85 20.49 -4.67
C GLU A 74 -3.64 21.33 -3.67
N ALA A 75 -2.95 22.23 -2.98
CA ALA A 75 -3.58 23.28 -2.19
C ALA A 75 -3.42 24.63 -2.91
N GLU A 76 -4.19 24.86 -3.98
CA GLU A 76 -4.87 26.15 -4.33
C GLU A 76 -5.68 26.05 -5.65
N PRO A 77 -6.59 27.00 -5.97
CA PRO A 77 -8.01 26.75 -6.17
C PRO A 77 -8.46 26.70 -7.65
N GLU A 78 -9.68 26.19 -7.86
CA GLU A 78 -10.55 26.26 -9.05
C GLU A 78 -9.89 26.27 -10.45
N PRO A 79 -10.08 25.22 -11.27
CA PRO A 79 -9.76 25.34 -12.68
C PRO A 79 -10.97 25.96 -13.41
N GLU A 80 -10.95 27.29 -13.58
CA GLU A 80 -11.33 27.78 -14.89
C GLU A 80 -10.23 27.36 -15.89
N ILE A 81 -10.70 26.80 -17.00
CA ILE A 81 -10.05 26.63 -18.32
C ILE A 81 -8.83 25.71 -18.50
N SER A 82 -9.11 24.64 -19.27
CA SER A 82 -8.24 23.79 -20.12
C SER A 82 -6.77 24.21 -20.28
N THR A 83 -5.85 23.26 -20.09
CA THR A 83 -4.80 22.91 -21.09
C THR A 83 -4.01 21.66 -20.69
N GLU A 84 -3.99 20.69 -21.61
CA GLU A 84 -2.86 19.86 -22.05
C GLU A 84 -1.81 19.32 -21.05
N ALA A 85 -1.81 17.99 -20.94
CA ALA A 85 -0.69 17.07 -20.73
C ALA A 85 0.54 17.56 -19.94
N THR A 86 0.75 16.98 -18.75
CA THR A 86 2.11 16.74 -18.26
C THR A 86 2.26 15.37 -17.62
N ASN A 87 3.10 14.59 -18.30
CA ASN A 87 3.85 13.42 -17.88
C ASN A 87 3.76 13.13 -16.36
N ALA A 88 3.05 12.05 -16.01
CA ALA A 88 3.01 11.49 -14.67
C ALA A 88 4.43 11.05 -14.29
N SER A 89 5.20 11.98 -13.73
CA SER A 89 6.46 11.73 -13.06
C SER A 89 6.16 10.89 -11.83
N ALA A 90 6.10 9.58 -12.01
CA ALA A 90 6.11 8.62 -10.92
C ALA A 90 7.23 9.02 -9.95
N PRO A 91 6.94 9.28 -8.67
CA PRO A 91 7.98 9.66 -7.73
C PRO A 91 8.99 8.51 -7.67
N LYS A 92 10.20 8.74 -8.23
CA LYS A 92 11.32 7.78 -8.33
C LYS A 92 11.78 7.24 -6.97
N GLY A 93 11.17 7.72 -5.89
CA GLY A 93 11.33 7.22 -4.55
C GLY A 93 10.51 5.99 -4.22
N LEU A 94 9.34 5.78 -4.82
CA LEU A 94 8.39 4.80 -4.30
C LEU A 94 8.48 3.41 -4.95
N SER A 95 8.95 3.33 -6.20
CA SER A 95 9.17 2.05 -6.88
C SER A 95 10.18 1.16 -6.14
N ARG A 96 11.17 1.76 -5.47
CA ARG A 96 12.11 1.03 -4.58
C ARG A 96 11.45 0.51 -3.31
N PHE A 97 10.43 1.20 -2.79
CA PHE A 97 9.69 0.77 -1.58
C PHE A 97 8.63 -0.29 -1.89
N LEU A 98 7.90 -0.19 -3.01
CA LEU A 98 6.93 -1.21 -3.43
C LEU A 98 7.59 -2.47 -4.02
N GLY A 99 8.82 -2.37 -4.52
CA GLY A 99 9.58 -3.52 -5.03
C GLY A 99 9.86 -4.60 -3.98
N ALA A 100 9.97 -4.23 -2.70
CA ALA A 100 10.17 -5.17 -1.60
C ALA A 100 8.91 -6.03 -1.32
N PHE A 101 7.72 -5.54 -1.67
CA PHE A 101 6.45 -6.25 -1.50
C PHE A 101 6.12 -7.19 -2.66
N ARG A 102 6.59 -6.91 -3.88
CA ARG A 102 6.38 -7.75 -5.06
C ARG A 102 7.37 -8.93 -5.14
N ARG A 103 7.87 -9.42 -4.00
CA ARG A 103 8.77 -10.58 -3.98
C ARG A 103 8.05 -11.85 -3.52
N GLU A 104 6.96 -12.17 -4.22
CA GLU A 104 6.31 -13.50 -4.17
C GLU A 104 5.53 -13.74 -5.47
N LYS A 105 6.28 -13.76 -6.57
CA LYS A 105 5.93 -14.59 -7.74
C LYS A 105 7.22 -14.84 -8.50
N GLY A 106 7.97 -15.85 -8.03
CA GLY A 106 9.05 -16.40 -8.82
C GLY A 106 8.49 -16.90 -10.16
N PRO A 107 9.20 -16.70 -11.29
CA PRO A 107 8.86 -17.39 -12.51
C PRO A 107 8.88 -18.88 -12.22
N LEU A 108 7.85 -19.62 -12.63
CA LEU A 108 7.91 -21.07 -12.70
C LEU A 108 8.95 -21.38 -13.79
N ASP A 109 10.21 -21.43 -13.40
CA ASP A 109 11.25 -22.13 -14.15
C ASP A 109 10.81 -23.58 -14.24
N GLN A 110 10.29 -23.97 -15.40
CA GLN A 110 10.52 -25.31 -15.90
C GLN A 110 12.04 -25.41 -16.08
N PRO A 111 12.71 -26.48 -15.62
CA PRO A 111 12.94 -27.57 -16.57
C PRO A 111 13.14 -28.97 -15.94
N THR A 112 13.20 -29.95 -16.85
CA THR A 112 13.75 -31.31 -16.70
C THR A 112 12.89 -32.38 -16.02
N SER A 113 12.01 -33.02 -16.81
CA SER A 113 11.90 -34.48 -16.78
C SER A 113 12.65 -35.03 -17.99
N GLU A 114 13.92 -35.35 -17.75
CA GLU A 114 14.50 -36.66 -18.02
C GLU A 114 13.71 -37.53 -19.02
N SER A 115 14.12 -37.52 -20.29
CA SER A 115 13.82 -38.61 -21.22
C SER A 115 15.11 -39.40 -21.41
N ASP A 116 15.42 -40.20 -20.40
CA ASP A 116 16.41 -41.28 -20.49
C ASP A 116 15.86 -42.42 -21.37
N GLY A 117 16.77 -43.09 -22.05
CA GLY A 117 16.51 -43.90 -23.22
C GLY A 117 15.73 -45.19 -23.00
N GLY A 118 15.17 -45.71 -24.09
CA GLY A 118 14.55 -47.03 -24.13
C GLY A 118 14.53 -47.63 -25.53
N ALA A 119 15.33 -48.68 -25.69
CA ALA A 119 15.26 -49.79 -26.66
C ALA A 119 15.46 -49.47 -28.16
N GLN A 120 16.55 -49.91 -28.80
CA GLN A 120 16.87 -51.30 -29.20
C GLN A 120 15.84 -51.94 -30.14
N GLY A 121 16.31 -52.38 -31.32
CA GLY A 121 15.62 -53.34 -32.19
C GLY A 121 15.55 -52.92 -33.64
#